data_AF-A0A1I3EEP7-F1
#
_entry.id   AF-A0A1I3EEP7-F1
#
_cell.length_a   1.000
_cell.length_b   1.000
_cell.length_c   1.000
_cell.angle_alpha   90.00
_cell.angle_beta   90.00
_cell.angle_gamma   90.00
#
_symmetry.space_group_name_H-M   'P 1'
#
loop_
_entity.id
_entity.type
_entity.pdbx_description
1 polymer ?
#
loop_
_entity_poly.entity_id
_entity_poly.type
_entity_poly.pdbx_seq_one_letter_code
_entity_poly.pdbx_strand_id
1 'polypeptide(L)' 'MHSIMWQYLPERTKQRITVAMQKAGEAASLERPLAWLRMEADGGKEGAAVTLTTWPNGTEREIARADFHGRWVAWS' A
#
# COMPACT_ATOMS: atom_id res chain seq x y z
N MET A 1 -3.17 -14.38 6.39
CA MET A 1 -3.87 -13.36 7.18
C MET A 1 -3.36 -12.00 6.73
N HIS A 2 -4.18 -11.26 5.97
CA HIS A 2 -3.91 -9.85 5.70
C HIS A 2 -4.81 -9.06 6.65
N SER A 3 -4.24 -8.11 7.37
CA SER A 3 -4.94 -7.27 8.33
C SER A 3 -4.56 -5.83 8.06
N ILE A 4 -5.46 -4.90 8.37
CA ILE A 4 -5.13 -3.49 8.52
C ILE A 4 -4.12 -3.40 9.65
N MET A 5 -2.88 -3.05 9.33
CA MET A 5 -1.80 -3.03 10.32
C MET A 5 -1.27 -1.62 10.55
N TRP A 6 -1.36 -0.74 9.54
CA TRP A 6 -0.61 0.49 9.52
C TRP A 6 -0.95 1.39 10.70
N GLN A 7 -2.23 1.46 11.10
CA GLN A 7 -2.68 2.24 12.25
C GLN A 7 -2.07 1.81 13.60
N TYR A 8 -1.67 0.54 13.73
CA TYR A 8 -1.10 0.01 14.96
C TYR A 8 0.42 0.17 15.05
N LEU A 9 1.07 0.55 13.94
CA LEU A 9 2.52 0.73 13.91
C LEU A 9 2.92 2.06 14.58
N PRO A 10 3.94 2.06 15.44
CA PRO A 10 4.58 3.30 15.88
C PRO A 10 5.12 4.08 14.68
N GLU A 11 5.15 5.40 14.80
CA GLU A 11 5.56 6.29 13.70
C GLU A 11 6.97 5.96 13.17
N ARG A 12 7.92 5.66 14.07
CA ARG A 12 9.27 5.24 13.69
C ARG A 12 9.27 3.98 12.82
N THR A 13 8.36 3.04 13.05
CA THR A 13 8.25 1.81 12.27
C THR A 13 7.69 2.11 10.88
N LYS A 14 6.65 2.94 10.80
CA LYS A 14 6.08 3.40 9.52
C LYS A 14 7.17 4.04 8.64
N GLN A 15 7.92 4.99 9.21
CA GLN A 15 9.01 5.67 8.51
C GLN A 15 10.09 4.70 8.03
N ARG A 16 10.50 3.74 8.86
CA ARG A 16 11.48 2.72 8.48
C ARG A 16 11.01 1.87 7.29
N ILE A 17 9.75 1.46 7.29
CA ILE A 17 9.16 0.68 6.18
C ILE A 17 9.11 1.54 4.92
N THR A 18 8.60 2.77 5.01
CA THR A 18 8.50 3.69 3.86
C THR A 18 9.87 3.94 3.23
N VAL A 19 10.90 4.24 4.04
CA VAL A 19 12.27 4.44 3.55
C VAL A 19 12.84 3.17 2.90
N ALA A 20 12.60 1.99 3.49
CA ALA A 20 13.06 0.74 2.90
C ALA A 20 12.40 0.46 1.54
N MET A 21 11.10 0.72 1.42
CA MET A 21 10.37 0.55 0.16
C MET A 21 10.83 1.55 -0.91
N GLN A 22 11.07 2.82 -0.54
CA GLN A 22 11.62 3.83 -1.46
C GLN A 22 13.00 3.40 -1.99
N LYS A 23 13.92 2.99 -1.11
CA LYS A 23 15.25 2.50 -1.52
C LYS A 23 15.18 1.25 -2.41
N ALA A 24 14.28 0.32 -2.11
CA ALA A 24 14.06 -0.83 -2.97
C ALA A 24 13.50 -0.43 -4.34
N GLY A 25 12.63 0.58 -4.36
CA GLY A 25 12.07 1.17 -5.58
C GLY A 25 13.11 1.87 -6.46
N GLU A 26 14.09 2.55 -5.87
CA GLU A 26 15.23 3.17 -6.58
C GLU A 26 16.08 2.12 -7.33
N ALA A 27 16.14 0.89 -6.82
CA ALA A 27 16.86 -0.23 -7.44
C ALA A 27 16.01 -1.03 -8.44
N ALA A 28 14.71 -0.71 -8.58
CA ALA A 28 13.82 -1.42 -9.48
C ALA A 28 14.04 -1.00 -10.94
N SER A 29 13.83 -1.95 -11.85
CA SER A 29 13.92 -1.73 -13.30
C SER A 29 12.72 -2.35 -14.01
N LEU A 30 12.63 -2.18 -15.32
CA LEU A 30 11.59 -2.84 -16.11
C LEU A 30 11.70 -4.38 -16.08
N GLU A 31 12.92 -4.90 -15.94
CA GLU A 31 13.19 -6.34 -15.83
C GLU A 31 13.01 -6.86 -14.40
N ARG A 32 13.08 -5.96 -13.41
CA ARG A 32 12.95 -6.27 -11.97
C ARG A 32 12.04 -5.24 -11.29
N PRO A 33 10.73 -5.23 -11.63
CA PRO A 33 9.81 -4.25 -11.08
C PRO A 33 9.53 -4.53 -9.60
N LEU A 34 9.16 -3.48 -8.87
CA LEU A 34 8.68 -3.58 -7.49
C LEU A 34 7.26 -3.07 -7.41
N ALA A 35 6.41 -3.81 -6.70
CA ALA A 35 5.04 -3.42 -6.38
C ALA A 35 4.85 -3.39 -4.86
N TRP A 36 4.38 -2.26 -4.33
CA TRP A 36 3.95 -2.14 -2.94
C TRP A 36 2.43 -1.99 -2.89
N LEU A 37 1.76 -3.13 -2.68
CA LEU A 37 0.32 -3.20 -2.50
C LEU A 37 -0.03 -3.10 -1.01
N ARG A 38 -0.96 -2.22 -0.67
CA ARG A 38 -1.44 -1.98 0.68
C ARG A 38 -2.96 -1.92 0.69
N MET A 39 -3.58 -2.49 1.72
CA MET A 39 -4.99 -2.32 2.04
C MET A 39 -5.04 -1.81 3.48
N GLU A 40 -5.28 -0.52 3.67
CA GLU A 40 -5.14 0.12 4.98
C GLU A 40 -6.27 1.15 5.23
N ALA A 41 -6.56 1.43 6.49
CA ALA A 41 -7.48 2.50 6.86
C ALA A 41 -6.84 3.86 6.57
N ASP A 42 -7.54 4.69 5.80
CA ASP A 42 -7.11 6.05 5.40
C ASP A 42 -8.00 7.16 5.99
N GLY A 43 -8.98 6.80 6.82
CA GLY A 43 -9.97 7.73 7.36
C GLY A 43 -11.13 8.05 6.42
N GLY A 44 -11.21 7.36 5.26
CA GLY A 44 -12.33 7.45 4.33
C GLY A 44 -13.64 6.87 4.90
N LYS A 45 -14.77 7.25 4.28
CA LYS A 45 -16.10 6.78 4.70
C LYS A 45 -16.42 5.34 4.29
N GLU A 46 -15.77 4.82 3.24
CA GLU A 46 -16.10 3.53 2.63
C GLU A 46 -14.89 2.59 2.61
N GLY A 47 -14.83 1.69 3.60
CA GLY A 47 -13.82 0.64 3.67
C GLY A 47 -12.37 1.13 3.76
N ALA A 48 -11.44 0.19 3.54
CA ALA A 48 -10.01 0.44 3.42
C ALA A 48 -9.66 0.90 1.99
N ALA A 49 -8.72 1.83 1.87
CA ALA A 49 -8.09 2.13 0.59
C ALA A 49 -7.16 0.98 0.19
N VAL A 50 -7.26 0.54 -1.07
CA VAL A 50 -6.30 -0.38 -1.67
C VAL A 50 -5.39 0.44 -2.59
N THR A 51 -4.16 0.65 -2.13
CA THR A 51 -3.17 1.50 -2.80
C THR A 51 -2.04 0.65 -3.34
N LEU A 52 -1.68 0.89 -4.61
CA LEU A 52 -0.58 0.25 -5.29
C LEU A 52 0.45 1.30 -5.70
N THR A 53 1.69 1.11 -5.27
CA THR A 53 2.85 1.84 -5.80
C THR A 53 3.67 0.91 -6.67
N THR A 54 3.99 1.33 -7.90
CA THR A 54 4.82 0.55 -8.83
C THR A 54 6.08 1.31 -9.25
N TRP A 55 7.24 0.66 -9.12
CA TRP A 55 8.53 1.14 -9.63
C TRP A 55 8.93 0.40 -10.92
N PRO A 56 9.72 1.03 -11.82
CA PRO A 56 10.61 2.19 -11.59
C PRO A 56 9.92 3.57 -11.53
N ASN A 57 8.71 3.72 -12.06
CA ASN A 57 8.06 5.03 -12.16
C ASN A 57 7.70 5.66 -10.80
N GLY A 58 7.63 4.86 -9.73
CA GLY A 58 7.28 5.31 -8.39
C GLY A 58 5.83 5.81 -8.28
N THR A 59 4.97 5.48 -9.24
CA THR A 59 3.60 5.97 -9.29
C THR A 59 2.74 5.25 -8.28
N GLU A 60 2.09 6.01 -7.40
CA GLU A 60 1.09 5.53 -6.46
C GLU A 60 -0.32 5.77 -7.00
N ARG A 61 -1.18 4.77 -6.87
CA ARG A 61 -2.58 4.81 -7.30
C ARG A 61 -3.45 4.05 -6.31
N GLU A 62 -4.57 4.63 -5.95
CA GLU A 62 -5.68 3.88 -5.36
C GLU A 62 -6.34 3.07 -6.47
N ILE A 63 -6.44 1.75 -6.29
CA ILE A 63 -6.97 0.83 -7.31
C ILE A 63 -8.30 0.19 -6.91
N ALA A 64 -8.66 0.29 -5.63
CA ALA A 64 -9.94 -0.18 -5.11
C ALA A 64 -10.23 0.38 -3.73
N ARG A 65 -11.49 0.18 -3.31
CA ARG A 65 -11.92 0.18 -1.91
C ARG A 65 -12.28 -1.25 -1.50
N ALA A 66 -12.06 -1.60 -0.25
CA ALA A 66 -12.38 -2.94 0.26
C ALA A 66 -12.97 -2.90 1.66
N ASP A 67 -13.90 -3.81 1.96
CA ASP A 67 -14.37 -4.01 3.33
C ASP A 67 -13.23 -4.46 4.24
N PHE A 68 -13.15 -3.90 5.45
CA PHE A 68 -12.13 -4.26 6.44
C PHE A 68 -12.09 -5.75 6.81
N HIS A 69 -13.21 -6.47 6.62
CA HIS A 69 -13.34 -7.89 6.91
C HIS A 69 -13.47 -8.75 5.65
N GLY A 70 -13.18 -8.19 4.47
CA GLY A 70 -13.12 -8.93 3.21
C GLY A 70 -14.48 -9.28 2.59
N ARG A 71 -15.57 -8.63 3.01
CA ARG A 71 -16.92 -8.88 2.46
C ARG A 71 -17.11 -8.39 1.02
N TRP A 72 -16.39 -7.33 0.63
CA TRP A 72 -16.47 -6.77 -0.72
C TRP A 72 -15.18 -6.08 -1.13
N VAL A 73 -15.01 -5.93 -2.44
CA VAL A 73 -14.00 -5.07 -3.08
C VAL A 73 -14.69 -4.32 -4.22
N ALA A 74 -14.51 -3.00 -4.27
CA ALA A 74 -14.97 -2.11 -5.32
C ALA A 74 -13.75 -1.57 -6.08
N TRP A 75 -13.54 -2.05 -7.30
CA TRP A 75 -12.39 -1.70 -8.14
C TRP A 75 -12.60 -0.38 -8.90
N SER A 76 -11.52 0.36 -9.14
CA SER A 76 -11.48 1.63 -9.88
C SER A 76 -11.00 1.47 -11.32
#